data_AF-A0A914D911-F1
#
_entry.id   AF-A0A914D911-F1
#
_cell.length_a   1.000
_cell.length_b   1.000
_cell.length_c   1.000
_cell.angle_alpha   90.00
_cell.angle_beta   90.00
_cell.angle_gamma   90.00
#
_symmetry.space_group_name_H-M   'P 1'
#
loop_
_entity.id
_entity.type
_entity.pdbx_description
1 polymer ?
#
loop_
_entity_poly.entity_id
_entity_poly.type
_entity_poly.pdbx_seq_one_letter_code
_entity_poly.pdbx_strand_id
1 'polypeptide(L)'
;MKTFHEWIHSGENVQPLEEILEKLKEELVNAKGFSRKSLDTMSKFDLATVLVDEFVKYPLPTNSLFPYNYCFLPTIYPWTESIFKYIC
;
A
#
# COMPACT_ATOMS: atom_id res chain seq x y z
N MET A 1 14.35 30.21 3.33
CA MET A 1 13.11 29.46 3.62
C MET A 1 12.82 28.61 2.40
N LYS A 2 13.10 27.30 2.45
CA LYS A 2 12.93 26.41 1.29
C LYS A 2 11.45 26.15 1.07
N THR A 3 10.99 26.15 -0.18
CA THR A 3 9.60 25.82 -0.51
C THR A 3 9.38 24.31 -0.34
N PHE A 4 8.14 23.89 -0.07
CA PHE A 4 7.78 22.47 0.08
C PHE A 4 8.23 21.61 -1.12
N HIS A 5 8.23 22.19 -2.32
CA HIS A 5 8.70 21.56 -3.55
C HIS A 5 10.23 21.33 -3.55
N GLU A 6 11.00 22.27 -2.99
CA GLU A 6 12.45 22.13 -2.82
C GLU A 6 12.80 21.11 -1.74
N TRP A 7 11.90 20.81 -0.78
CA TRP A 7 12.14 19.77 0.22
C TRP A 7 12.09 18.37 -0.40
N ILE A 8 11.09 18.08 -1.23
CA ILE A 8 10.93 16.80 -1.96
C ILE A 8 12.18 16.46 -2.79
N HIS A 9 12.83 17.46 -3.37
CA HIS A 9 14.01 17.24 -4.22
C HIS A 9 15.36 17.35 -3.50
N SER A 10 15.40 17.65 -2.19
CA SER A 10 16.64 17.98 -1.50
C SER A 10 17.33 16.84 -0.73
N GLY A 11 16.83 15.60 -0.80
CA GLY A 11 17.37 14.56 0.10
C GLY A 11 17.09 13.09 -0.21
N GLU A 12 16.78 12.68 -1.44
CA GLU A 12 16.56 11.26 -1.72
C GLU A 12 17.42 10.75 -2.89
N ASN A 13 18.12 9.63 -2.66
CA ASN A 13 18.53 8.71 -3.72
C ASN A 13 17.26 8.16 -4.38
N VAL A 14 16.62 8.95 -5.24
CA VAL A 14 15.43 8.53 -5.99
C VAL A 14 15.89 7.47 -6.98
N GLN A 15 15.69 6.21 -6.60
CA GLN A 15 15.95 5.09 -7.51
C GLN A 15 14.92 5.14 -8.65
N PRO A 16 15.35 4.91 -9.90
CA PRO A 16 14.43 4.77 -11.02
C PRO A 16 13.37 3.71 -10.72
N LEU A 17 12.13 3.95 -11.17
CA LEU A 17 11.01 3.03 -10.96
C LEU A 17 11.35 1.61 -11.44
N GLU A 18 12.03 1.50 -12.58
CA GLU A 18 12.46 0.24 -13.16
C GLU A 18 13.40 -0.53 -12.22
N GLU A 19 14.33 0.17 -11.55
CA GLU A 19 15.26 -0.46 -10.61
C GLU A 19 14.52 -0.98 -9.37
N ILE A 20 13.53 -0.23 -8.89
CA ILE A 20 12.69 -0.65 -7.76
C ILE A 20 11.87 -1.89 -8.14
N LEU A 21 11.23 -1.88 -9.31
CA LEU A 21 10.42 -3.00 -9.79
C LEU A 21 11.27 -4.27 -9.98
N GLU A 22 12.50 -4.14 -10.44
CA GLU A 22 13.42 -5.26 -10.60
C GLU A 22 13.79 -5.91 -9.25
N LYS A 23 14.10 -5.11 -8.23
CA LYS A 23 14.35 -5.61 -6.87
C LYS A 23 13.11 -6.30 -6.29
N LEU A 24 11.94 -5.72 -6.48
CA LEU A 24 10.69 -6.33 -5.99
C LEU A 24 10.37 -7.65 -6.69
N LYS A 25 10.65 -7.77 -7.99
CA LYS A 25 10.53 -9.05 -8.71
C LYS A 25 11.51 -10.09 -8.18
N GLU A 26 12.76 -9.70 -7.90
CA GLU A 26 13.75 -10.60 -7.29
C GLU A 26 13.28 -11.11 -5.93
N GLU A 27 12.71 -10.25 -5.08
CA GLU A 27 12.12 -10.65 -3.80
C GLU A 27 10.94 -11.63 -3.98
N LEU A 28 10.07 -11.41 -4.95
CA LEU A 28 8.97 -12.35 -5.27
C LEU A 28 9.51 -13.72 -5.70
N VAL A 29 10.61 -13.77 -6.45
CA VAL A 29 11.24 -15.03 -6.85
C VAL A 29 11.87 -15.73 -5.65
N ASN A 30 12.65 -15.01 -4.86
CA ASN A 30 13.46 -15.57 -3.77
C ASN A 30 12.62 -15.97 -2.56
N ALA A 31 11.66 -15.13 -2.16
CA ALA A 31 10.92 -15.30 -0.92
C ALA A 31 9.51 -15.87 -1.10
N LYS A 32 8.92 -15.72 -2.30
CA LYS A 32 7.51 -16.06 -2.55
C LYS A 32 7.30 -17.15 -3.61
N GLY A 33 8.37 -17.64 -4.23
CA GLY A 33 8.31 -18.78 -5.16
C GLY A 33 7.74 -18.44 -6.54
N PHE A 34 7.66 -17.17 -6.90
CA PHE A 34 7.24 -16.77 -8.25
C PHE A 34 8.30 -17.14 -9.29
N SER A 35 7.88 -17.45 -10.50
CA SER A 35 8.81 -17.63 -11.63
C SER A 35 9.19 -16.27 -12.20
N ARG A 36 10.48 -16.02 -12.38
CA ARG A 36 10.98 -14.80 -13.03
C ARG A 36 10.33 -14.56 -14.40
N LYS A 37 10.22 -15.63 -15.20
CA LYS A 37 9.57 -15.58 -16.51
C LYS A 37 8.11 -15.13 -16.43
N SER A 38 7.39 -15.58 -15.41
CA SER A 38 5.99 -15.18 -15.22
C SER A 38 5.87 -13.68 -14.92
N LEU A 39 6.72 -13.16 -14.04
CA LEU A 39 6.72 -11.75 -13.64
C LEU A 39 7.09 -10.80 -14.79
N ASP A 40 8.02 -11.20 -15.65
CA ASP A 40 8.43 -10.39 -16.80
C ASP A 40 7.39 -10.36 -17.93
N THR A 41 6.50 -11.34 -17.98
CA THR A 41 5.38 -11.40 -18.95
C THR A 41 4.11 -10.72 -18.46
N MET A 42 4.03 -10.34 -17.17
CA MET A 42 2.85 -9.68 -16.62
C MET A 42 2.66 -8.28 -17.20
N SER A 43 1.40 -7.88 -17.33
CA SER A 43 1.10 -6.46 -17.54
C SER A 43 1.54 -5.66 -16.32
N LYS A 44 1.83 -4.36 -16.51
CA LYS A 44 2.20 -3.47 -15.39
C LYS A 44 1.14 -3.45 -14.29
N PHE A 45 -0.14 -3.54 -14.66
CA PHE A 45 -1.25 -3.53 -13.71
C PHE A 45 -1.32 -4.83 -12.90
N ASP A 46 -1.14 -5.97 -13.54
CA ASP A 46 -1.15 -7.27 -12.85
C ASP A 46 0.04 -7.37 -11.89
N LEU A 47 1.23 -6.95 -12.34
CA LEU A 47 2.42 -6.89 -11.49
C LEU A 47 2.18 -5.97 -10.28
N ALA A 48 1.60 -4.80 -10.48
CA ALA A 48 1.26 -3.89 -9.38
C ALA A 48 0.29 -4.53 -8.37
N THR A 49 -0.71 -5.26 -8.87
CA THR A 49 -1.68 -5.96 -8.01
C THR A 49 -1.01 -7.04 -7.17
N VAL A 50 -0.13 -7.85 -7.77
CA VAL A 50 0.67 -8.86 -7.06
C VAL A 50 1.56 -8.22 -6.00
N LEU A 51 2.22 -7.11 -6.33
CA LEU A 51 3.08 -6.39 -5.39
C LEU A 51 2.30 -5.85 -4.20
N VAL A 52 1.12 -5.29 -4.43
CA VAL A 52 0.24 -4.81 -3.36
C VAL A 52 -0.20 -5.97 -2.47
N ASP A 53 -0.65 -7.09 -3.04
CA ASP A 53 -1.11 -8.24 -2.27
C ASP A 53 0.02 -8.87 -1.42
N GLU A 54 1.23 -8.97 -1.99
CA GLU A 54 2.34 -9.64 -1.31
C GLU A 54 3.07 -8.77 -0.29
N PHE A 55 3.26 -7.48 -0.58
CA PHE A 55 4.04 -6.57 0.26
C PHE A 55 3.19 -5.61 1.08
N VAL A 56 2.01 -5.24 0.62
CA VAL A 56 1.10 -4.33 1.33
C VAL A 56 0.05 -5.17 2.07
N LYS A 57 0.53 -6.05 2.94
CA LYS A 57 -0.34 -6.69 3.94
C LYS A 57 -0.49 -5.72 5.09
N TYR A 58 -1.57 -4.94 5.09
CA TYR A 58 -1.97 -4.21 6.28
C TYR A 58 -2.19 -5.25 7.38
N PRO A 59 -1.44 -5.20 8.51
CA PRO A 59 -1.79 -6.03 9.64
C PRO A 59 -3.15 -5.54 10.11
N LEU A 60 -4.20 -6.26 9.73
CA LEU A 60 -5.47 -6.14 10.43
C LEU A 60 -5.20 -6.74 11.82
N PRO A 61 -5.14 -5.95 12.90
CA PRO A 61 -5.20 -6.53 14.23
C PRO A 61 -6.40 -7.46 14.29
N THR A 62 -6.11 -8.72 14.57
CA THR A 62 -7.12 -9.76 14.75
C THR A 62 -8.12 -9.43 15.85
N ASN A 63 -7.79 -8.46 16.71
CA ASN A 63 -8.58 -8.02 17.87
C ASN A 63 -8.98 -6.53 17.83
N SER A 64 -9.06 -5.87 16.67
CA SER A 64 -9.58 -4.50 16.69
C SER A 64 -11.08 -4.49 16.92
N LEU A 65 -11.48 -3.95 18.06
CA LEU A 65 -12.89 -3.66 18.38
C LEU A 65 -13.46 -2.54 17.50
N PHE A 66 -12.61 -1.76 16.82
CA PHE A 66 -13.01 -0.66 15.96
C PHE A 66 -12.48 -0.81 14.53
N PRO A 67 -13.31 -0.66 13.48
CA PRO A 67 -12.80 -0.50 12.13
C PRO A 67 -11.87 0.72 12.08
N TYR A 68 -10.71 0.56 11.44
CA TYR A 68 -9.75 1.64 11.23
C TYR A 68 -10.35 2.82 10.45
N ASN A 69 -11.36 2.54 9.64
CA ASN A 69 -12.22 3.57 9.09
C ASN A 69 -13.40 3.79 10.04
N TYR A 70 -13.20 4.65 11.03
CA TYR A 70 -14.26 5.05 11.96
C TYR A 70 -15.45 5.71 11.24
N CYS A 71 -15.24 6.23 10.02
CA CYS A 71 -16.30 6.74 9.16
C CYS A 71 -17.12 5.65 8.46
N PHE A 72 -16.61 4.41 8.45
CA PHE A 72 -17.38 3.26 8.02
C PHE A 72 -18.23 2.66 9.16
N LEU A 73 -17.92 3.02 10.41
CA LEU A 73 -18.63 2.54 11.60
C LEU A 73 -20.15 2.78 11.55
N PRO A 74 -20.68 3.94 11.11
CA PRO A 74 -22.12 4.16 11.00
C PRO A 74 -22.85 3.21 10.05
N THR A 75 -22.14 2.64 9.06
CA THR A 75 -22.71 1.67 8.11
C THR A 75 -23.00 0.33 8.79
N ILE A 76 -22.15 -0.06 9.76
CA ILE A 76 -22.26 -1.32 10.52
C ILE A 76 -23.09 -1.13 11.78
N TYR A 77 -22.93 0.02 12.45
CA TYR A 77 -23.56 0.37 13.72
C TYR A 77 -24.24 1.74 13.62
N PRO A 78 -25.50 1.79 13.12
CA PRO A 78 -26.19 3.05 12.85
C PRO A 78 -26.33 3.98 14.06
N TRP A 79 -26.36 3.43 15.28
CA TRP A 79 -26.41 4.21 16.52
C TRP A 79 -25.18 5.10 16.74
N THR A 80 -24.08 4.85 16.03
CA THR A 80 -22.85 5.64 16.11
C THR A 80 -22.83 6.86 15.19
N GLU A 81 -23.82 7.00 14.30
CA GLU A 81 -23.89 8.06 13.27
C GLU A 81 -23.75 9.47 13.87
N SER A 82 -24.46 9.77 14.95
CA SER A 82 -24.46 11.11 15.55
C SER A 82 -23.09 11.53 16.12
N ILE A 83 -22.28 10.57 16.55
CA ILE A 83 -20.93 10.84 17.08
C ILE A 83 -19.95 11.07 15.93
N PHE A 84 -20.00 10.21 14.91
CA PHE A 84 -19.04 10.25 13.81
C PHE A 84 -19.38 11.25 12.71
N LYS A 85 -20.62 11.75 12.62
CA LYS A 85 -21.02 12.81 11.67
C LYS A 85 -20.17 14.08 11.75
N TYR A 86 -19.59 14.39 12.90
CA TYR A 86 -18.78 15.60 13.10
C TYR A 86 -17.29 15.40 12.77
N ILE A 87 -16.85 14.17 12.54
CA ILE A 87 -15.43 13.80 12.42
C ILE A 87 -15.13 13.16 11.04
N CYS A 88 -16.14 12.88 10.20
CA CYS A 88 -16.02 12.04 8.99
C CYS A 88 -16.33 12.69 7.62
#